data_AF-A0A2J8NHA1-F1
#
_entry.id   AF-A0A2J8NHA1-F1
#
_cell.length_a   1.000
_cell.length_b   1.000
_cell.length_c   1.000
_cell.angle_alpha   90.00
_cell.angle_beta   90.00
_cell.angle_gamma   90.00
#
_symmetry.space_group_name_H-M   'P 1'
#
loop_
_entity.id
_entity.type
_entity.pdbx_description
1 polymer ?
#
loop_
_entity_poly.entity_id
_entity_poly.type
_entity_poly.pdbx_seq_one_letter_code
_entity_poly.pdbx_strand_id
1 'polypeptide(L)'
;FPSNQLREGNVIDFIRNNRRVGELRPAQTRSSVTRLRYLHAPGPTTAVSYMSVKCVDAHKNHHKTKWFVPWGPNHCDKIRDIEEAIPREIEANDIVFSVHIPLPHMEMSPWFQFMLFILQLDIAFKLNNQITMNRTSEKSLGMWQTRSYYT
;
A
#
# COMPACT_ATOMS: atom_id res chain seq x y z
N PHE A 1 13.61 29.81 -20.94
CA PHE A 1 13.08 30.09 -19.59
C PHE A 1 12.16 28.95 -19.19
N PRO A 2 12.40 28.32 -18.03
CA PRO A 2 12.31 26.85 -17.78
C PRO A 2 10.86 26.40 -17.51
N SER A 3 10.38 25.21 -17.92
CA SER A 3 10.79 23.83 -17.56
C SER A 3 10.64 23.51 -16.07
N ASN A 4 9.40 23.51 -15.57
CA ASN A 4 9.07 22.89 -14.28
C ASN A 4 8.56 21.47 -14.51
N GLN A 5 9.51 20.53 -14.55
CA GLN A 5 9.22 19.13 -14.21
C GLN A 5 8.65 19.12 -12.79
N LEU A 6 7.39 18.72 -12.66
CA LEU A 6 6.86 18.20 -11.41
C LEU A 6 7.72 16.99 -11.05
N ARG A 7 8.66 17.19 -10.12
CA ARG A 7 9.43 16.10 -9.51
C ARG A 7 8.42 15.15 -8.85
N GLU A 8 8.21 14.00 -9.46
CA GLU A 8 7.67 12.81 -8.82
C GLU A 8 8.62 12.41 -7.68
N GLY A 9 8.48 13.07 -6.54
CA GLY A 9 9.08 12.62 -5.29
C GLY A 9 8.27 11.43 -4.82
N ASN A 10 8.80 10.22 -4.97
CA ASN A 10 8.22 9.05 -4.33
C ASN A 10 8.06 9.32 -2.83
N VAL A 11 6.91 8.97 -2.24
CA VAL A 11 6.71 9.04 -0.78
C VAL A 11 7.78 8.22 -0.03
N ILE A 12 8.33 7.18 -0.67
CA ILE A 12 9.49 6.43 -0.19
C ILE A 12 10.73 7.33 -0.06
N ASP A 13 10.96 8.23 -1.00
CA ASP A 13 12.05 9.22 -0.94
C ASP A 13 11.77 10.31 0.10
N PHE A 14 10.51 10.68 0.35
CA PHE A 14 10.15 11.58 1.46
C PHE A 14 10.44 10.94 2.83
N ILE A 15 10.12 9.66 3.03
CA ILE A 15 10.48 8.92 4.26
C ILE A 15 12.00 8.79 4.39
N ARG A 16 12.70 8.53 3.28
CA ARG A 16 14.17 8.45 3.25
C ARG A 16 14.84 9.80 3.56
N ASN A 17 14.31 10.91 3.03
CA ASN A 17 14.86 12.27 3.22
C ASN A 17 14.50 12.92 4.56
N ASN A 18 13.41 12.51 5.22
CA ASN A 18 13.05 13.04 6.55
C ASN A 18 13.79 12.39 7.70
N ARG A 19 14.79 11.54 7.43
CA ARG A 19 15.77 11.10 8.43
C ARG A 19 16.62 12.31 8.85
N ARG A 20 16.10 13.13 9.76
CA ARG A 20 16.88 14.19 10.42
C ARG A 20 18.08 13.53 11.08
N VAL A 21 19.27 13.75 10.53
CA VAL A 21 20.52 13.50 11.24
C VAL A 21 20.58 14.52 12.36
N GLY A 22 20.18 14.10 13.56
CA GLY A 22 20.26 14.93 14.76
C GLY A 22 21.70 15.38 14.99
N GLU A 23 21.88 16.69 15.08
CA GLU A 23 23.13 17.41 15.33
C GLU A 23 23.92 16.80 16.51
N LEU A 24 25.19 16.48 16.25
CA LEU A 24 26.09 15.82 17.19
C LEU A 24 26.59 16.81 18.25
N ARG A 25 26.08 16.72 19.49
CA ARG A 25 26.88 17.13 20.67
C ARG A 25 27.97 16.08 20.94
N PRO A 26 29.21 16.49 21.30
CA PRO A 26 30.29 15.54 21.54
C PRO A 26 30.13 14.94 22.94
N ALA A 27 29.67 13.69 23.01
CA ALA A 27 29.85 12.84 24.17
C ALA A 27 30.80 11.71 23.77
N GLN A 28 31.99 11.70 24.38
CA GLN A 28 33.14 10.84 24.04
C GLN A 28 32.90 9.32 24.17
N THR A 29 31.70 8.88 24.58
CA THR A 29 31.26 7.47 24.62
C THR A 29 30.56 6.98 23.34
N ARG A 30 30.40 7.83 22.30
CA ARG A 30 29.53 7.57 21.13
C ARG A 30 30.20 6.81 19.97
N SER A 31 31.53 6.67 19.94
CA SER A 31 32.27 6.17 18.76
C SER A 31 32.07 4.66 18.49
N SER A 32 32.19 3.82 19.52
CA SER A 32 32.12 2.36 19.39
C SER A 32 30.69 1.86 19.12
N VAL A 33 29.68 2.42 19.79
CA VAL A 33 28.27 2.02 19.65
C VAL A 33 27.67 2.44 18.31
N THR A 34 28.14 3.56 17.75
CA THR A 34 27.64 4.06 16.45
C THR A 34 28.22 3.27 15.28
N ARG A 35 29.49 2.82 15.38
CA ARG A 35 30.16 2.03 14.34
C ARG A 35 29.59 0.61 14.23
N LEU A 36 29.27 -0.03 15.35
CA LEU A 36 28.69 -1.40 15.37
C LEU A 36 27.29 -1.46 14.72
N ARG A 37 26.46 -0.43 14.89
CA ARG A 37 25.11 -0.38 14.31
C ARG A 37 25.09 -0.35 12.79
N TYR A 38 26.14 0.13 12.14
CA TYR A 38 26.20 0.23 10.68
C TYR A 38 26.60 -1.10 10.00
N LEU A 39 27.36 -1.96 10.70
CA LEU A 39 27.92 -3.16 10.09
C LEU A 39 27.02 -4.40 10.22
N HIS A 40 26.11 -4.44 11.20
CA HIS A 40 25.32 -5.63 11.52
C HIS A 40 23.80 -5.45 11.50
N ALA A 41 23.28 -4.21 11.50
CA ALA A 41 21.85 -3.97 11.53
C ALA A 41 21.32 -3.64 10.11
N PRO A 42 20.21 -4.27 9.68
CA PRO A 42 19.52 -3.85 8.46
C PRO A 42 18.94 -2.45 8.62
N GLY A 43 18.44 -1.88 7.51
CA GLY A 43 17.74 -0.59 7.54
C GLY A 43 16.62 -0.59 8.60
N PRO A 44 16.38 0.53 9.30
CA PRO A 44 15.44 0.59 10.42
C PRO A 44 13.99 0.30 10.02
N THR A 45 13.64 0.52 8.75
CA THR A 45 12.32 0.27 8.18
C THR A 45 12.45 -0.24 6.75
N THR A 46 11.50 -1.08 6.35
CA THR A 46 11.37 -1.58 4.98
C THR A 46 10.05 -1.08 4.39
N ALA A 47 10.11 -0.45 3.23
CA ALA A 47 8.91 -0.04 2.50
C ALA A 47 8.74 -0.94 1.27
N VAL A 48 7.55 -1.51 1.14
CA VAL A 48 7.18 -2.39 0.03
C VAL A 48 5.93 -1.81 -0.63
N SER A 49 5.98 -1.64 -1.95
CA SER A 49 4.84 -1.17 -2.73
C SER A 49 3.93 -2.34 -3.08
N TYR A 50 2.63 -2.16 -2.90
CA TYR A 50 1.60 -3.15 -3.24
C TYR A 50 0.68 -2.57 -4.30
N MET A 51 0.49 -3.30 -5.38
CA MET A 51 -0.55 -3.00 -6.36
C MET A 51 -1.82 -3.76 -5.98
N SER A 52 -2.93 -3.04 -5.82
CA SER A 52 -4.22 -3.66 -5.52
C SER A 52 -4.76 -4.43 -6.73
N VAL A 53 -5.38 -5.58 -6.48
CA VAL A 53 -6.14 -6.32 -7.48
C VAL A 53 -7.59 -5.84 -7.43
N LYS A 54 -8.15 -5.53 -8.60
CA LYS A 54 -9.55 -5.12 -8.76
C LYS A 54 -10.41 -6.37 -8.87
N CYS A 55 -10.99 -6.80 -7.76
CA CYS A 55 -11.89 -7.94 -7.68
C CYS A 55 -13.33 -7.52 -8.00
N VAL A 56 -14.11 -8.43 -8.58
CA VAL A 56 -15.53 -8.23 -8.90
C VAL A 56 -16.40 -8.96 -7.89
N ASP A 57 -17.32 -8.25 -7.25
CA ASP A 57 -18.39 -8.82 -6.43
C ASP A 57 -19.62 -9.12 -7.27
N ALA A 58 -19.62 -10.25 -7.98
CA ALA A 58 -20.72 -10.65 -8.85
C ALA A 58 -22.03 -10.98 -8.10
N HIS A 59 -22.02 -11.08 -6.76
CA HIS A 59 -23.18 -11.46 -5.98
C HIS A 59 -23.73 -10.28 -5.18
N LYS A 60 -24.94 -9.83 -5.53
CA LYS A 60 -25.70 -8.73 -4.88
C LYS A 60 -26.05 -8.92 -3.40
N ASN A 61 -25.54 -9.99 -2.76
CA ASN A 61 -25.75 -10.25 -1.34
C ASN A 61 -24.69 -9.52 -0.50
N HIS A 62 -24.75 -8.18 -0.53
CA HIS A 62 -23.87 -7.30 0.25
C HIS A 62 -24.01 -7.49 1.78
N HIS A 63 -24.97 -8.30 2.23
CA HIS A 63 -25.19 -8.63 3.64
C HIS A 63 -24.27 -9.73 4.20
N LYS A 64 -23.51 -10.45 3.37
CA LYS A 64 -22.51 -11.42 3.84
C LYS A 64 -21.11 -10.91 3.52
N THR A 65 -20.27 -10.84 4.54
CA THR A 65 -18.86 -10.49 4.40
C THR A 65 -18.13 -11.59 3.62
N LYS A 66 -17.84 -11.33 2.36
CA LYS A 66 -16.98 -12.16 1.51
C LYS A 66 -15.58 -11.55 1.48
N TRP A 67 -14.57 -12.38 1.76
CA TRP A 67 -13.17 -11.96 1.67
C TRP A 67 -12.65 -12.23 0.26
N PHE A 68 -12.24 -11.16 -0.43
CA PHE A 68 -11.70 -11.24 -1.78
C PHE A 68 -10.18 -11.45 -1.71
N VAL A 69 -9.72 -12.64 -2.06
CA VAL A 69 -8.27 -12.95 -2.05
C VAL A 69 -7.69 -12.62 -3.43
N PRO A 70 -6.59 -11.85 -3.53
CA PRO A 70 -6.06 -11.40 -4.81
C PRO A 70 -5.30 -12.49 -5.60
N TRP A 71 -4.85 -13.55 -4.92
CA TRP A 71 -4.07 -14.64 -5.50
C TRP A 71 -4.32 -15.97 -4.76
N GLY A 72 -3.84 -17.08 -5.32
CA GLY A 72 -4.00 -18.42 -4.75
C GLY A 72 -5.17 -19.21 -5.35
N PRO A 73 -5.49 -20.39 -4.79
CA PRO A 73 -6.53 -21.28 -5.33
C PRO A 73 -7.93 -20.67 -5.27
N ASN A 74 -8.19 -19.83 -4.25
CA ASN A 74 -9.47 -19.17 -4.03
C ASN A 74 -9.43 -17.68 -4.42
N HIS A 75 -8.68 -17.35 -5.48
CA HIS A 75 -8.57 -15.98 -5.94
C HIS A 75 -9.92 -15.46 -6.46
N CYS A 76 -10.13 -14.16 -6.33
CA CYS A 76 -11.32 -13.49 -6.83
C CYS A 76 -11.35 -13.45 -8.38
N ASP A 77 -12.54 -13.33 -8.96
CA ASP A 77 -12.66 -12.85 -10.34
C ASP A 77 -12.16 -11.40 -10.39
N LYS A 78 -11.28 -11.11 -11.35
CA LYS A 78 -10.53 -9.85 -11.41
C LYS A 78 -10.57 -9.24 -12.78
N ILE A 79 -10.62 -7.91 -12.80
CA ILE A 79 -10.45 -7.09 -13.99
C ILE A 79 -9.04 -6.50 -14.02
N ARG A 80 -8.44 -6.41 -15.21
CA ARG A 80 -7.11 -5.78 -15.35
C ARG A 80 -7.25 -4.26 -15.32
N ASP A 81 -8.18 -3.76 -16.11
CA ASP A 81 -8.47 -2.33 -16.23
C ASP A 81 -9.89 -2.00 -15.76
N ILE A 82 -10.09 -0.78 -15.30
CA ILE A 82 -11.42 -0.21 -15.03
C ILE A 82 -12.22 -0.12 -16.34
N GLU A 83 -11.57 0.04 -17.48
CA GLU A 83 -12.25 0.02 -18.79
C GLU A 83 -12.89 -1.32 -19.13
N GLU A 84 -12.38 -2.43 -18.58
CA GLU A 84 -12.97 -3.77 -18.73
C GLU A 84 -14.32 -3.89 -17.99
N ALA A 85 -14.56 -3.03 -16.99
CA ALA A 85 -15.79 -3.03 -16.21
C ALA A 85 -17.01 -2.55 -17.04
N ILE A 86 -16.81 -1.65 -18.00
CA ILE A 86 -17.87 -1.05 -18.81
C ILE A 86 -18.60 -2.10 -19.68
N PRO A 87 -17.92 -2.87 -20.55
CA PRO A 87 -18.59 -3.88 -21.37
C PRO A 87 -19.13 -5.06 -20.56
N ARG A 88 -18.63 -5.26 -19.33
CA ARG A 88 -19.09 -6.29 -18.39
C ARG A 88 -20.24 -5.82 -17.49
N GLU A 89 -20.70 -4.58 -17.65
CA GLU A 89 -21.77 -3.96 -16.86
C GLU A 89 -21.53 -4.04 -15.33
N ILE A 90 -20.26 -3.92 -14.91
CA ILE A 90 -19.87 -3.96 -13.50
C ILE A 90 -20.06 -2.57 -12.88
N GLU A 91 -20.86 -2.47 -11.82
CA GLU A 91 -21.07 -1.22 -11.11
C GLU A 91 -19.85 -0.83 -10.26
N ALA A 92 -19.70 0.46 -9.96
CA ALA A 92 -18.59 0.94 -9.15
C ALA A 92 -18.55 0.32 -7.74
N ASN A 93 -19.72 -0.03 -7.18
CA ASN A 93 -19.85 -0.64 -5.87
C ASN A 93 -19.45 -2.13 -5.86
N ASP A 94 -19.44 -2.77 -7.03
CA ASP A 94 -19.07 -4.17 -7.19
C ASP A 94 -17.56 -4.35 -7.38
N ILE A 95 -16.78 -3.27 -7.43
CA ILE A 95 -15.33 -3.31 -7.54
C ILE A 95 -14.70 -3.24 -6.15
N VAL A 96 -14.02 -4.31 -5.77
CA VAL A 96 -13.28 -4.42 -4.50
C VAL A 96 -11.78 -4.39 -4.76
N PHE A 97 -11.09 -3.38 -4.24
CA PHE A 97 -9.64 -3.30 -4.29
C PHE A 97 -9.02 -4.16 -3.19
N SER A 98 -8.46 -5.31 -3.56
CA SER A 98 -7.88 -6.27 -2.62
C SER A 98 -6.36 -6.27 -2.63
N VAL A 99 -5.77 -6.33 -1.44
CA VAL A 99 -4.33 -6.48 -1.22
C VAL A 99 -4.14 -7.58 -0.17
N HIS A 100 -3.22 -8.51 -0.44
CA HIS A 100 -2.81 -9.52 0.53
C HIS A 100 -1.41 -9.20 1.03
N ILE A 101 -1.26 -9.19 2.35
CA ILE A 101 -0.02 -8.87 3.03
C ILE A 101 0.29 -10.03 3.97
N PRO A 102 1.45 -10.68 3.82
CA PRO A 102 2.57 -10.31 2.94
C PRO A 102 2.37 -10.75 1.47
N LEU A 103 3.34 -10.42 0.61
CA LEU A 103 3.40 -10.89 -0.78
C LEU A 103 3.38 -12.44 -0.87
N PRO A 104 3.05 -13.03 -2.03
CA PRO A 104 3.04 -14.48 -2.20
C PRO A 104 4.35 -15.13 -1.74
N HIS A 105 4.23 -16.27 -1.04
CA HIS A 105 5.36 -17.04 -0.51
C HIS A 105 6.22 -16.32 0.53
N MET A 106 5.71 -15.24 1.12
CA MET A 106 6.33 -14.57 2.27
C MET A 106 5.44 -14.71 3.50
N GLU A 107 6.00 -14.51 4.69
CA GLU A 107 5.29 -14.52 5.96
C GLU A 107 5.67 -13.29 6.79
N MET A 108 4.70 -12.71 7.51
CA MET A 108 4.96 -11.63 8.45
C MET A 108 5.37 -12.22 9.80
N SER A 109 6.47 -11.72 10.37
CA SER A 109 6.93 -12.12 11.69
C SER A 109 6.55 -11.09 12.77
N PRO A 110 6.27 -11.50 14.02
CA PRO A 110 6.08 -10.59 15.16
C PRO A 110 7.25 -9.63 15.39
N TRP A 111 8.44 -9.93 14.87
CA TRP A 111 9.62 -9.06 14.97
C TRP A 111 9.47 -7.70 14.27
N PHE A 112 8.48 -7.53 13.38
CA PHE A 112 8.27 -6.25 12.69
C PHE A 112 7.69 -5.14 13.58
N GLN A 113 7.10 -5.47 14.74
CA GLN A 113 6.57 -4.57 15.80
C GLN A 113 5.46 -3.60 15.37
N PHE A 114 5.46 -3.10 14.14
CA PHE A 114 4.44 -2.22 13.57
C PHE A 114 4.26 -2.48 12.08
N MET A 115 3.10 -2.08 11.56
CA MET A 115 2.80 -2.05 10.13
C MET A 115 2.19 -0.69 9.79
N LEU A 116 2.69 -0.05 8.74
CA LEU A 116 2.18 1.23 8.26
C LEU A 116 1.71 1.06 6.82
N PHE A 117 0.47 1.46 6.55
CA PHE A 117 -0.11 1.45 5.20
C PHE A 117 -0.36 2.86 4.72
N ILE A 118 0.10 3.15 3.51
CA ILE A 118 -0.12 4.42 2.83
C ILE A 118 -0.83 4.11 1.52
N LEU A 119 -2.05 4.65 1.35
CA LEU A 119 -2.81 4.50 0.11
C LEU A 119 -2.38 5.58 -0.87
N GLN A 120 -1.89 5.15 -2.04
CA GLN A 120 -1.64 6.00 -3.20
C GLN A 120 -2.74 5.71 -4.22
N LEU A 121 -3.42 6.77 -4.68
CA LEU A 121 -4.53 6.68 -5.63
C LEU A 121 -4.08 7.22 -6.99
N ASP A 122 -4.13 6.38 -8.02
CA ASP A 122 -3.89 6.80 -9.40
C ASP A 122 -5.22 7.20 -10.04
N ILE A 123 -5.38 8.49 -10.36
CA ILE A 123 -6.61 9.03 -10.95
C ILE A 123 -6.32 9.55 -12.36
N ALA A 124 -6.93 8.93 -13.35
CA ALA A 124 -6.84 9.38 -14.74
C ALA A 124 -7.65 10.66 -14.94
N PHE A 125 -7.05 11.65 -15.61
CA PHE A 125 -7.74 12.89 -15.97
C PHE A 125 -8.67 12.67 -17.16
N LYS A 126 -9.95 13.05 -17.03
CA LYS A 126 -10.91 13.13 -18.13
C LYS A 126 -11.55 14.51 -18.14
N LEU A 127 -11.60 15.15 -19.32
CA LEU A 127 -12.19 16.50 -19.50
C LEU A 127 -13.63 16.57 -18.98
N ASN A 128 -14.40 15.50 -19.16
CA ASN A 128 -15.81 15.39 -18.78
C ASN A 128 -16.02 14.86 -17.35
N ASN A 129 -14.95 14.59 -16.59
CA ASN A 129 -15.03 14.09 -15.21
C ASN A 129 -13.82 14.58 -14.39
N GLN A 130 -13.80 15.89 -14.12
CA GLN A 130 -12.74 16.53 -13.37
C GLN A 130 -12.98 16.41 -11.85
N ILE A 131 -11.89 16.30 -11.09
CA ILE A 131 -11.95 16.36 -9.63
C ILE A 131 -12.23 17.81 -9.22
N THR A 132 -13.33 18.05 -8.51
CA THR A 132 -13.64 19.37 -7.95
C THR A 132 -12.80 19.69 -6.72
N MET A 133 -12.52 20.97 -6.51
CA MET A 133 -11.82 21.51 -5.33
C MET A 133 -12.69 21.36 -4.08
N ASN A 134 -12.74 20.16 -3.49
CA ASN A 134 -13.38 19.75 -2.22
C ASN A 134 -13.87 18.28 -2.25
N ARG A 135 -13.43 17.47 -3.21
CA ARG A 135 -13.92 16.11 -3.34
C ARG A 135 -13.37 15.21 -2.24
N THR A 136 -14.25 14.76 -1.35
CA THR A 136 -13.94 13.75 -0.33
C THR A 136 -14.15 12.35 -0.91
N SER A 137 -13.18 11.46 -0.75
CA SER A 137 -13.36 10.04 -1.04
C SER A 137 -13.69 9.30 0.24
N GLU A 138 -14.88 8.72 0.33
CA GLU A 138 -15.22 7.77 1.39
C GLU A 138 -14.86 6.35 0.94
N LYS A 139 -14.27 5.57 1.85
CA LYS A 139 -13.86 4.19 1.58
C LYS A 139 -14.33 3.29 2.71
N SER A 140 -15.05 2.23 2.35
CA SER A 140 -15.34 1.14 3.26
C SER A 140 -14.15 0.18 3.30
N LEU A 141 -13.38 0.22 4.39
CA LEU A 141 -12.20 -0.62 4.58
C LEU A 141 -12.55 -1.87 5.39
N GLY A 142 -12.17 -3.03 4.87
CA GLY A 142 -12.20 -4.30 5.59
C GLY A 142 -10.78 -4.84 5.75
N MET A 143 -10.43 -5.24 6.97
CA MET A 143 -9.17 -5.93 7.26
C MET A 143 -9.47 -7.28 7.90
N TRP A 144 -8.87 -8.33 7.37
CA TRP A 144 -8.92 -9.66 7.96
C TRP A 144 -7.51 -10.19 8.15
N GLN A 145 -7.29 -10.83 9.29
CA GLN A 145 -6.04 -11.47 9.64
C GLN A 145 -6.29 -12.96 9.77
N THR A 146 -5.57 -13.75 8.97
CA THR A 146 -5.45 -15.19 9.20
C THR A 146 -4.46 -15.41 10.34
N ARG A 147 -4.86 -16.13 11.39
CA ARG A 147 -3.89 -16.65 12.37
C ARG A 147 -3.01 -17.67 11.66
N SER A 148 -1.74 -17.33 11.45
CA SER A 148 -0.72 -18.35 11.15
C SER A 148 -0.39 -19.04 12.47
N TYR A 149 -0.88 -20.26 12.65
CA TYR A 149 -0.41 -21.11 13.75
C TYR A 149 0.96 -21.62 13.34
N TYR A 150 2.00 -21.27 14.09
CA TYR A 150 3.29 -21.94 13.98
C TYR A 150 3.07 -23.43 14.27
N THR A 151 3.21 -24.29 13.27
CA THR A 151 3.40 -25.74 13.46
C THR A 151 4.87 -26.07 13.40
#